data_AF-A0A7W5YS95-F1
#
_entry.id   AF-A0A7W5YS95-F1
#
_cell.length_a   1.000
_cell.length_b   1.000
_cell.length_c   1.000
_cell.angle_alpha   90.00
_cell.angle_beta   90.00
_cell.angle_gamma   90.00
#
_symmetry.space_group_name_H-M   'P 1'
#
loop_
_entity.id
_entity.type
_entity.pdbx_description
1 polymer ?
#
loop_
_entity_poly.entity_id
_entity_poly.type
_entity_poly.pdbx_seq_one_letter_code
_entity_poly.pdbx_strand_id
1 'polypeptide(L)'
;MRSAERIVSSARLGELYECSALLRRTRQRAEEIVNEARALLAEAEHYGDPIRVLALNAQLEEARAAYRRILQAYTTICRKIAEERSAIIMAQVEETRTAMNEGLSGVA
;
A
#
# COMPACT_ATOMS: atom_id res chain seq x y z
N MET A 1 19.05 -24.01 -5.36
CA MET A 1 18.80 -22.74 -4.64
C MET A 1 17.76 -21.85 -5.32
N ARG A 2 17.86 -21.57 -6.63
CA ARG A 2 16.97 -20.63 -7.35
C ARG A 2 15.46 -20.93 -7.31
N SER A 3 15.05 -22.20 -7.26
CA SER A 3 13.64 -22.58 -7.10
C SER A 3 13.06 -22.17 -5.73
N ALA A 4 13.84 -22.29 -4.65
CA ALA A 4 13.40 -21.87 -3.32
C ALA A 4 13.28 -20.34 -3.22
N GLU A 5 14.21 -19.60 -3.83
CA GLU A 5 14.15 -18.13 -3.90
C GLU A 5 12.90 -17.65 -4.65
N ARG A 6 12.54 -18.28 -5.76
CA ARG A 6 11.30 -17.96 -6.49
C ARG A 6 10.03 -18.23 -5.67
N ILE A 7 9.99 -19.35 -4.94
CA ILE A 7 8.85 -19.67 -4.06
C ILE A 7 8.72 -18.61 -2.97
N VAL A 8 9.84 -18.22 -2.34
CA VAL A 8 9.87 -17.19 -1.29
C VAL A 8 9.44 -15.82 -1.83
N SER A 9 9.97 -15.38 -2.98
CA SER A 9 9.58 -14.10 -3.59
C SER A 9 8.11 -14.07 -3.99
N SER A 10 7.58 -15.19 -4.52
CA SER A 10 6.16 -15.30 -4.85
C SER A 10 5.27 -15.23 -3.60
N ALA A 11 5.66 -15.90 -2.51
CA ALA A 11 4.92 -15.84 -1.24
C ALA A 11 4.91 -14.42 -0.66
N ARG A 12 6.07 -13.76 -0.61
CA ARG A 12 6.18 -12.37 -0.16
C ARG A 12 5.32 -11.43 -1.00
N LEU A 13 5.29 -11.61 -2.32
CA LEU A 13 4.45 -10.80 -3.20
C LEU A 13 2.96 -10.99 -2.87
N GLY A 14 2.54 -12.21 -2.55
CA GLY A 14 1.19 -12.52 -2.06
C GLY A 14 0.85 -11.75 -0.79
N GLU A 15 1.71 -11.83 0.23
CA GLU A 15 1.54 -11.09 1.50
C GLU A 15 1.44 -9.58 1.29
N LEU A 16 2.27 -9.02 0.40
CA LEU A 16 2.22 -7.60 0.06
C LEU A 16 0.88 -7.22 -0.60
N TYR A 17 0.34 -8.06 -1.48
CA TYR A 17 -0.97 -7.82 -2.08
C TYR A 17 -2.10 -7.87 -1.06
N GLU A 18 -2.09 -8.83 -0.14
CA GLU A 18 -3.07 -8.93 0.95
C GLU A 18 -3.01 -7.68 1.84
N CYS A 19 -1.81 -7.25 2.23
CA CYS A 19 -1.58 -6.02 2.99
C CYS A 19 -2.09 -4.80 2.22
N SER A 20 -1.84 -4.71 0.91
CA SER A 20 -2.34 -3.61 0.07
C SER A 20 -3.87 -3.57 0.02
N ALA A 21 -4.53 -4.73 -0.06
CA ALA A 21 -5.98 -4.82 -0.09
C ALA A 21 -6.59 -4.39 1.25
N LEU A 22 -5.98 -4.80 2.37
CA LEU A 22 -6.37 -4.33 3.69
C LEU A 22 -6.21 -2.82 3.83
N LEU A 23 -5.04 -2.28 3.48
CA LEU A 23 -4.76 -0.85 3.54
C LEU A 23 -5.70 -0.03 2.64
N ARG A 24 -6.08 -0.55 1.47
CA ARG A 24 -7.06 0.10 0.60
C ARG A 24 -8.43 0.23 1.28
N ARG A 25 -8.92 -0.83 1.92
CA ARG A 25 -10.19 -0.80 2.67
C ARG A 25 -10.10 0.13 3.88
N THR A 26 -9.01 0.06 4.63
CA THR A 26 -8.78 0.95 5.78
C THR A 26 -8.69 2.41 5.36
N ARG A 27 -8.07 2.69 4.21
CA ARG A 27 -8.01 4.05 3.63
C ARG A 27 -9.41 4.57 3.32
N GLN A 28 -10.25 3.77 2.67
CA GLN A 28 -11.63 4.14 2.39
C GLN A 28 -12.40 4.44 3.68
N ARG A 29 -12.29 3.57 4.70
CA ARG A 29 -12.96 3.83 5.99
C ARG A 29 -12.45 5.09 6.68
N ALA A 30 -11.15 5.37 6.62
CA ALA A 30 -10.59 6.59 7.19
C ALA A 30 -11.04 7.86 6.43
N GLU A 31 -11.24 7.76 5.12
CA GLU A 31 -11.80 8.84 4.29
C GLU A 31 -13.25 9.16 4.69
N GLU A 32 -14.07 8.12 4.91
CA GLU A 32 -15.44 8.27 5.42
C GLU A 32 -15.46 8.99 6.78
N ILE A 33 -14.59 8.60 7.72
CA ILE A 33 -14.50 9.24 9.04
C ILE A 33 -14.11 10.72 8.93
N VAL A 34 -13.18 11.08 8.03
CA VAL A 34 -12.83 12.49 7.77
C VAL A 34 -14.03 13.27 7.23
N ASN A 35 -14.82 12.67 6.35
CA ASN A 35 -16.00 13.30 5.79
C ASN A 35 -17.12 13.46 6.84
N GLU A 36 -17.34 12.45 7.67
CA GLU A 36 -18.27 12.51 8.83
C GLU A 36 -17.85 13.63 9.80
N ALA A 37 -16.57 13.72 10.18
CA ALA A 37 -16.07 14.76 11.06
C ALA A 37 -16.21 16.18 10.46
N ARG A 38 -16.02 16.33 9.15
CA ARG A 38 -16.27 17.60 8.43
C ARG A 38 -17.74 18.00 8.48
N ALA A 39 -18.65 17.05 8.27
CA ALA A 39 -20.08 17.31 8.31
C ALA A 39 -20.53 17.77 9.71
N LEU A 40 -20.06 17.09 10.76
CA LEU A 40 -20.34 17.46 12.14
C LEU A 40 -19.79 18.84 12.49
N LEU A 41 -18.58 19.16 12.02
CA LEU A 41 -17.99 20.48 12.25
C LEU A 41 -18.82 21.58 11.59
N ALA A 42 -19.21 21.41 10.33
CA ALA A 42 -20.04 22.38 9.61
C ALA A 42 -21.41 22.58 10.29
N GLU A 43 -22.00 21.51 10.84
CA GLU A 43 -23.22 21.59 11.64
C GLU A 43 -23.01 22.44 12.91
N ALA A 44 -21.93 22.20 13.66
CA ALA A 44 -21.62 22.95 14.87
C ALA A 44 -21.33 24.43 14.58
N GLU A 45 -20.65 24.73 13.48
CA GLU A 45 -20.42 26.10 13.00
C GLU A 45 -21.73 26.79 12.65
N HIS A 46 -22.66 26.08 12.00
CA HIS A 46 -23.98 26.61 11.66
C HIS A 46 -24.82 26.97 12.89
N TYR A 47 -24.79 26.13 13.92
CA TYR A 47 -25.52 26.38 15.18
C TYR A 47 -24.80 27.36 16.13
N GLY A 48 -23.59 27.80 15.80
CA GLY A 48 -22.85 28.78 16.59
C GLY A 48 -22.41 28.25 17.96
N ASP A 49 -22.06 26.96 18.06
CA ASP A 49 -21.55 26.34 19.30
C ASP A 49 -20.01 26.33 19.30
N PRO A 50 -19.33 27.34 19.88
CA PRO A 50 -17.88 27.47 19.80
C PRO A 50 -17.12 26.36 20.54
N ILE A 51 -17.72 25.77 21.59
CA ILE A 51 -17.09 24.69 22.34
C ILE A 51 -17.09 23.41 21.50
N ARG A 52 -18.24 23.09 20.90
CA ARG A 52 -18.38 21.94 20.00
C ARG A 52 -17.53 22.10 18.74
N VAL A 53 -17.45 23.30 18.17
CA VAL A 53 -16.56 23.61 17.03
C VAL A 53 -15.10 23.36 17.36
N LEU A 54 -14.62 23.78 18.54
CA LEU A 54 -13.23 23.55 18.94
C LEU A 54 -12.91 22.06 19.11
N ALA A 55 -13.82 21.30 19.76
CA ALA A 55 -13.66 19.87 19.94
C ALA A 55 -13.67 19.09 18.60
N LEU A 56 -14.60 19.43 17.69
CA LEU A 56 -14.73 18.78 16.39
C LEU A 56 -13.56 19.11 15.45
N ASN A 57 -12.98 20.31 15.55
CA ASN A 57 -11.76 20.65 14.83
C ASN A 57 -10.59 19.75 15.24
N ALA A 58 -10.40 19.51 16.54
CA ALA A 58 -9.36 18.60 17.03
C ALA A 58 -9.57 17.17 16.50
N GLN A 59 -10.80 16.65 16.57
CA GLN A 59 -11.15 15.33 16.04
C GLN A 59 -10.92 15.24 14.53
N LEU A 60 -11.25 16.29 13.78
CA LEU A 60 -11.03 16.34 12.34
C LEU A 60 -9.53 16.29 12.00
N GLU A 61 -8.68 17.00 12.75
CA GLU A 61 -7.23 16.95 12.55
C GLU A 61 -6.64 15.58 12.91
N GLU A 62 -7.13 14.94 13.96
CA GLU A 62 -6.76 13.55 14.30
C GLU A 62 -7.16 12.57 13.19
N ALA A 63 -8.39 12.68 12.67
CA ALA A 63 -8.89 11.86 11.57
C ALA A 63 -8.04 12.06 10.30
N ARG A 64 -7.71 13.32 9.96
CA ARG A 64 -6.80 13.65 8.84
C ARG A 64 -5.41 13.07 9.04
N ALA A 65 -4.86 13.14 10.25
CA ALA A 65 -3.56 12.56 10.57
C ALA A 65 -3.56 11.03 10.44
N ALA A 66 -4.62 10.36 10.89
CA ALA A 66 -4.80 8.92 10.69
C ALA A 66 -4.90 8.55 9.20
N TYR A 67 -5.73 9.27 8.43
CA TYR A 67 -5.86 9.08 6.99
C TYR A 67 -4.52 9.22 6.26
N ARG A 68 -3.74 10.27 6.58
CA ARG A 68 -2.40 10.48 6.00
C ARG A 68 -1.45 9.32 6.29
N ARG A 69 -1.43 8.80 7.52
CA ARG A 69 -0.60 7.64 7.90
C ARG A 69 -0.97 6.39 7.09
N ILE A 70 -2.27 6.12 6.93
CA ILE A 70 -2.75 4.98 6.14
C ILE A 70 -2.38 5.15 4.67
N LEU A 71 -2.55 6.36 4.11
CA LEU A 71 -2.17 6.65 2.73
C LEU A 71 -0.68 6.43 2.49
N GLN A 72 0.18 6.90 3.41
CA GLN A 72 1.62 6.70 3.32
C GLN A 72 2.01 5.22 3.43
N ALA A 73 1.36 4.46 4.30
CA ALA A 73 1.56 3.02 4.39
C ALA A 73 1.16 2.31 3.08
N TYR A 74 0.00 2.67 2.53
CA TYR A 74 -0.50 2.12 1.26
C TYR A 74 0.46 2.38 0.10
N THR A 75 0.91 3.63 -0.08
CA THR A 75 1.86 3.96 -1.17
C THR A 75 3.20 3.25 -1.00
N THR A 76 3.67 3.08 0.24
CA THR A 76 4.88 2.32 0.54
C THR A 76 4.73 0.85 0.14
N ILE A 77 3.60 0.22 0.45
CA ILE A 77 3.34 -1.18 0.06
C ILE A 77 3.22 -1.31 -1.45
N CYS A 78 2.51 -0.39 -2.14
CA CYS A 78 2.42 -0.42 -3.60
C CYS A 78 3.80 -0.30 -4.27
N ARG A 79 4.70 0.53 -3.73
CA ARG A 79 6.08 0.62 -4.20
C ARG A 79 6.83 -0.70 -4.01
N LYS A 80 6.74 -1.32 -2.83
CA LYS A 80 7.36 -2.64 -2.57
C LYS A 80 6.84 -3.72 -3.50
N ILE A 81 5.55 -3.73 -3.81
CA ILE A 81 4.97 -4.64 -4.81
C ILE A 81 5.63 -4.44 -6.19
N ALA A 82 5.80 -3.19 -6.63
CA ALA A 82 6.44 -2.90 -7.91
C ALA A 82 7.92 -3.32 -7.95
N GLU A 83 8.64 -3.12 -6.85
CA GLU A 83 10.03 -3.53 -6.68
C GLU A 83 10.15 -5.06 -6.72
N GLU A 84 9.34 -5.80 -5.95
CA GLU A 84 9.35 -7.27 -5.93
C GLU A 84 8.95 -7.86 -7.30
N ARG A 85 7.97 -7.28 -7.99
CA ARG A 85 7.61 -7.71 -9.36
C ARG A 85 8.76 -7.53 -10.33
N SER A 86 9.43 -6.39 -10.28
CA SER A 86 10.60 -6.11 -11.13
C SER A 86 11.73 -7.10 -10.85
N ALA A 87 12.00 -7.39 -9.57
CA ALA A 87 13.02 -8.36 -9.18
C ALA A 87 12.72 -9.77 -9.70
N ILE A 88 11.48 -10.23 -9.61
CA ILE A 88 11.05 -11.53 -10.14
C ILE A 88 11.24 -11.60 -11.66
N ILE A 89 10.84 -10.56 -12.40
CA ILE A 89 11.00 -10.51 -13.86
C ILE A 89 12.47 -10.54 -14.25
N MET A 90 13.31 -9.74 -13.58
CA MET A 90 14.75 -9.70 -13.86
C MET A 90 15.42 -11.05 -13.59
N ALA A 91 15.05 -11.72 -12.51
CA ALA A 91 15.55 -13.07 -12.21
C ALA A 91 15.16 -14.09 -13.30
N GLN A 92 13.94 -14.02 -13.83
CA GLN A 92 13.48 -14.91 -14.92
C GLN A 92 14.23 -14.66 -16.23
N VAL A 93 14.50 -13.39 -16.57
CA VAL A 93 15.27 -13.04 -17.77
C VAL A 93 16.69 -13.57 -17.66
N GLU A 94 17.34 -13.43 -16.49
CA GLU A 94 18.69 -13.93 -16.28
C GLU A 94 18.76 -15.46 -16.31
N GLU A 95 17.77 -16.15 -15.74
CA GLU A 95 17.63 -17.61 -15.85
C GLU A 95 17.55 -18.06 -17.32
N THR A 96 16.69 -17.38 -18.11
CA THR A 96 16.51 -17.70 -19.54
C THR A 96 17.79 -17.45 -20.33
N ARG A 97 18.47 -16.33 -20.08
CA ARG A 97 19.74 -15.96 -20.72
C ARG A 97 20.84 -16.98 -20.42
N THR A 98 20.96 -17.40 -19.17
CA THR A 98 21.94 -18.41 -18.76
C THR A 98 21.68 -19.74 -19.44
N ALA A 99 20.43 -20.20 -19.46
CA ALA A 99 20.04 -21.46 -20.10
C ALA A 99 20.28 -21.47 -21.61
N MET A 100 20.03 -20.35 -22.31
CA MET A 100 20.33 -20.22 -23.75
C MET A 100 21.84 -20.30 -24.03
N ASN A 101 22.67 -19.68 -23.20
CA ASN A 101 24.12 -19.67 -23.38
C ASN A 101 24.75 -21.05 -23.12
N GLU A 102 24.26 -21.79 -22.11
CA GLU A 102 24.71 -23.16 -21.84
C GLU A 102 24.30 -24.13 -22.95
N GLY A 103 23.09 -23.99 -23.51
CA GLY A 103 22.62 -24.81 -24.63
C GLY A 103 23.41 -24.61 -25.93
N LEU A 104 23.98 -23.42 -26.14
CA LEU A 104 24.84 -23.12 -27.30
C LEU A 104 26.29 -23.59 -27.11
N SER A 105 26.75 -23.81 -25.87
CA SER A 105 28.11 -24.29 -25.57
C SER A 105 28.28 -25.80 -25.75
N GLY A 106 27.20 -26.58 -25.85
CA GLY A 106 27.23 -28.03 -26.03
C GLY A 106 27.23 -28.52 -27.48
N VAL A 107 27.28 -27.61 -28.46
CA VAL A 107 27.21 -27.91 -29.92
C VAL A 107 28.56 -27.75 -30.62
N ALA A 108 29.67 -27.67 -29.87
CA ALA A 108 31.03 -27.60 -30.41
C ALA A 108 31.75 -28.94 -30.36
#